data_AF-A0A4U3MJR9-F1
#
_entry.id   AF-A0A4U3MJR9-F1
#
_cell.length_a   1.000
_cell.length_b   1.000
_cell.length_c   1.000
_cell.angle_alpha   90.00
_cell.angle_beta   90.00
_cell.angle_gamma   90.00
#
_symmetry.space_group_name_H-M   'P 1'
#
loop_
_entity.id
_entity.type
_entity.pdbx_description
1 polymer ?
#
loop_
_entity_poly.entity_id
_entity_poly.type
_entity_poly.pdbx_seq_one_letter_code
_entity_poly.pdbx_strand_id
1 'polypeptide(L)'
;MGWWRLPRARRAARIAARLEELGRREAAGHEGAGPRAEFREGLRAELLRTHQEERAAPRRPGPAHARPRIRRVPLLVRLRPWLALGAMVGATMSVAAVTYSAGPGEVLYPLKRAAESTLLTLTRSEAERADRQMTVARSRAAEAAELLKAATPDRAELIGQTLEDMDSTTRLALEKVKQPTKPPAKVRRFAREQKKVVEKMVPKLDAENREIATEYLSLIDGYAGPAGN
;
A
#
# COMPACT_ATOMS: atom_id res chain seq x y z
N MET A 1 -8.16 27.47 -8.56
CA MET A 1 -7.29 28.45 -7.88
C MET A 1 -8.12 29.06 -6.74
N GLY A 2 -7.80 29.12 -5.44
CA GLY A 2 -6.62 28.82 -4.64
C GLY A 2 -6.58 29.76 -3.42
N TRP A 3 -7.70 30.01 -2.72
CA TRP A 3 -7.85 31.21 -1.87
C TRP A 3 -7.89 30.98 -0.35
N TRP A 4 -7.60 29.76 0.14
CA TRP A 4 -7.72 29.44 1.58
C TRP A 4 -6.39 29.16 2.32
N ARG A 5 -5.22 29.44 1.74
CA ARG A 5 -3.91 29.08 2.35
C ARG A 5 -3.00 30.24 2.79
N LEU A 6 -3.46 31.48 2.82
CA LEU A 6 -2.58 32.66 3.03
C LEU A 6 -2.47 33.27 4.44
N PRO A 7 -3.34 33.04 5.46
CA PRO A 7 -3.22 33.82 6.71
C PRO A 7 -2.19 33.29 7.71
N ARG A 8 -1.85 32.00 7.69
CA ARG A 8 -0.92 31.40 8.68
C ARG A 8 0.56 31.69 8.37
N ALA A 9 0.96 31.60 7.10
CA ALA A 9 2.34 31.88 6.68
C ALA A 9 2.74 33.35 6.97
N ARG A 10 1.82 34.30 6.69
CA ARG A 10 2.03 35.73 6.98
C ARG A 10 2.12 36.06 8.47
N ARG A 11 1.57 35.21 9.34
CA ARG A 11 1.63 35.40 10.81
C ARG A 11 2.95 34.87 11.37
N ALA A 12 3.42 33.72 10.89
CA ALA A 12 4.72 33.16 11.26
C ALA A 12 5.89 34.06 10.83
N ALA A 13 5.85 34.60 9.60
CA ALA A 13 6.87 35.51 9.10
C ALA A 13 6.98 36.81 9.93
N ARG A 14 5.85 37.35 10.41
CA ARG A 14 5.83 38.55 11.28
C ARG A 14 6.42 38.30 12.67
N ILE A 15 6.26 37.10 13.21
CA ILE A 15 6.83 36.74 14.51
C ILE A 15 8.34 36.55 14.37
N ALA A 16 8.79 35.86 13.33
CA ALA A 16 10.21 35.67 13.04
C ALA A 16 10.93 37.01 12.86
N ALA A 17 10.38 37.92 12.07
CA ALA A 17 10.97 39.25 11.85
C ALA A 17 11.08 40.06 13.15
N ARG A 18 10.10 39.92 14.07
CA ARG A 18 10.09 40.66 15.34
C ARG A 18 11.08 40.10 16.36
N LEU A 19 11.31 38.79 16.34
CA LEU A 19 12.35 38.15 17.15
C LEU A 19 13.76 38.51 16.64
N GLU A 20 13.93 38.63 15.33
CA GLU A 20 15.19 39.03 14.71
C GLU A 20 15.51 40.51 14.93
N GLU A 21 14.50 41.37 15.02
CA GLU A 21 14.64 42.78 15.41
C GLU A 21 15.04 42.92 16.89
N LEU A 22 14.49 42.08 17.77
CA LEU A 22 14.86 42.04 19.20
C LEU A 22 16.30 41.53 19.38
N GLY A 23 16.67 40.44 18.70
CA GLY A 23 18.03 39.90 18.75
C GLY A 23 19.08 40.88 18.22
N ARG A 24 18.75 41.67 17.18
CA ARG A 24 19.64 42.73 16.69
C ARG A 24 19.75 43.93 17.64
N ARG A 25 18.69 44.30 18.36
CA ARG A 25 18.74 45.37 19.37
C ARG A 25 19.56 44.98 20.59
N GLU A 26 19.50 43.72 21.01
CA GLU A 26 20.37 43.20 22.08
C GLU A 26 21.83 43.08 21.62
N ALA A 27 22.07 42.61 20.38
CA ALA A 27 23.43 42.49 19.84
C ALA A 27 24.09 43.85 19.55
N ALA A 28 23.32 44.88 19.19
CA ALA A 28 23.83 46.23 18.91
C ALA A 28 23.98 47.11 20.17
N GLY A 29 23.64 46.59 21.35
CA GLY A 29 23.54 47.37 22.58
C GLY A 29 24.03 46.62 23.80
N HIS A 30 25.31 46.23 23.82
CA HIS A 30 26.23 46.26 24.97
C HIS A 30 27.45 45.36 24.71
N GLU A 31 28.55 45.96 24.27
CA GLU A 31 29.86 45.36 24.53
C GLU A 31 30.09 45.40 26.06
N GLY A 32 29.92 44.26 26.73
CA GLY A 32 30.49 44.01 28.06
C GLY A 32 29.63 44.17 29.32
N ALA A 33 28.29 44.10 29.29
CA ALA A 33 27.49 44.29 30.52
C ALA A 33 26.65 43.08 30.94
N GLY A 34 27.27 42.19 31.72
CA GLY A 34 26.50 41.53 32.77
C GLY A 34 25.94 42.56 33.76
N PRO A 35 24.94 42.23 34.59
CA PRO A 35 24.38 43.17 35.56
C PRO A 35 25.49 43.78 36.43
N ARG A 36 25.43 45.11 36.65
CA ARG A 36 26.43 45.86 37.42
C ARG A 36 26.68 45.18 38.77
N ALA A 37 27.92 45.18 39.25
CA ALA A 37 28.30 44.45 40.47
C ALA A 37 27.42 44.83 41.68
N GLU A 38 27.16 46.12 41.84
CA GLU A 38 26.28 46.66 42.90
C GLU A 38 24.84 46.13 42.82
N PHE A 39 24.31 45.95 41.60
CA PHE A 39 22.97 45.37 41.40
C PHE A 39 22.96 43.90 41.81
N ARG A 40 24.02 43.14 41.50
CA ARG A 40 24.11 41.72 41.89
C ARG A 40 24.22 41.57 43.40
N GLU A 41 24.98 42.45 44.06
CA GLU A 41 25.11 42.44 45.51
C GLU A 41 23.81 42.84 46.20
N GLY A 42 23.14 43.90 45.71
CA GLY A 42 21.81 44.30 46.19
C GLY A 42 20.78 43.19 46.04
N LEU A 43 20.72 42.55 44.87
CA LEU A 43 19.81 41.43 44.60
C LEU A 43 20.12 40.23 45.50
N ARG A 44 21.40 39.94 45.75
CA ARG A 44 21.78 38.84 46.63
C ARG A 44 21.38 39.10 48.08
N ALA A 45 21.58 40.32 48.57
CA ALA A 45 21.18 40.72 49.92
C ALA A 45 19.66 40.66 50.08
N GLU A 46 18.92 41.15 49.08
CA GLU A 46 17.46 41.09 49.06
C GLU A 46 16.97 39.64 49.05
N LEU A 47 17.48 38.78 48.17
CA LEU A 47 17.09 37.37 48.12
C LEU A 47 17.38 36.61 49.42
N LEU A 48 18.53 36.87 50.05
CA LEU A 48 18.87 36.25 51.34
C LEU A 48 17.95 36.73 52.46
N ARG A 49 17.60 38.01 52.46
CA ARG A 49 16.65 38.59 53.41
C ARG A 49 15.25 38.00 53.22
N THR A 50 14.73 37.95 52.00
CA THR A 50 13.41 37.37 51.70
C THR A 50 13.36 35.88 52.05
N HIS A 51 14.43 35.14 51.82
CA HIS A 51 14.52 33.73 52.20
C HIS A 51 14.55 33.51 53.72
N GLN A 52 15.19 34.42 54.49
CA GLN A 52 15.14 34.38 55.95
C GLN A 52 13.74 34.73 56.48
N GLU A 53 13.09 35.73 55.88
CA GLU A 53 11.70 36.10 56.19
C GLU A 53 10.72 34.94 55.88
N GLU A 54 10.88 34.24 54.75
CA GLU A 54 10.08 33.05 54.40
C GLU A 54 10.34 31.84 55.31
N ARG A 55 11.56 31.67 55.83
CA ARG A 55 11.88 30.59 56.78
C ARG A 55 11.38 30.88 58.19
N ALA A 56 11.40 32.14 58.61
CA ALA A 56 10.92 32.56 59.92
C ALA A 56 9.38 32.64 59.97
N ALA A 57 8.72 32.82 58.83
CA ALA A 57 7.27 32.77 58.74
C ALA A 57 6.75 31.32 58.92
N PRO A 58 5.73 31.09 59.76
CA PRO A 58 5.07 29.79 59.81
C PRO A 58 4.47 29.47 58.43
N ARG A 59 4.69 28.25 57.92
CA ARG A 59 4.15 27.76 56.63
C ARG A 59 2.63 27.91 56.62
N ARG A 60 2.14 29.03 56.08
CA ARG A 60 0.73 29.19 55.72
C ARG A 60 0.53 28.44 54.41
N PRO A 61 -0.52 27.59 54.28
CA PRO A 61 -0.86 27.03 52.99
C PRO A 61 -1.18 28.18 52.04
N GLY A 62 -0.33 28.39 51.03
CA GLY A 62 -0.56 29.40 49.99
C GLY A 62 -1.85 29.10 49.22
N PRO A 63 -2.45 30.11 48.57
CA PRO A 63 -3.65 29.91 47.76
C PRO A 63 -3.35 28.87 46.69
N ALA A 64 -4.12 27.79 46.70
CA ALA A 64 -4.01 26.70 45.74
C ALA A 64 -4.00 27.29 44.33
N HIS A 65 -2.86 27.20 43.64
CA HIS A 65 -2.77 27.61 42.25
C HIS A 65 -3.77 26.76 41.48
N ALA A 66 -4.84 27.39 40.98
CA ALA A 66 -5.85 26.72 40.18
C ALA A 66 -5.16 26.14 38.94
N ARG A 67 -4.91 24.83 38.96
CA ARG A 67 -4.35 24.11 37.84
C ARG A 67 -5.22 24.42 36.61
N PRO A 68 -4.63 24.81 35.46
CA PRO A 68 -5.43 25.05 34.26
C PRO A 68 -6.20 23.78 33.96
N ARG A 69 -7.53 23.87 33.92
CA ARG A 69 -8.39 22.75 33.52
C ARG A 69 -8.04 22.43 32.06
N ILE A 70 -7.25 21.38 31.85
CA ILE A 70 -6.98 20.83 30.53
C ILE A 70 -8.32 20.41 29.95
N ARG A 71 -8.86 21.22 29.03
CA ARG A 71 -10.11 20.95 28.34
C ARG A 71 -9.95 19.61 27.63
N ARG A 72 -10.68 18.58 28.06
CA ARG A 72 -10.59 17.23 27.49
C ARG A 72 -10.92 17.34 26.01
N VAL A 73 -9.92 17.16 25.17
CA VAL A 73 -10.10 17.15 23.71
C VAL A 73 -10.96 15.92 23.39
N PRO A 74 -12.12 16.08 22.73
CA PRO A 74 -13.03 14.96 22.50
C PRO A 74 -12.32 13.87 21.70
N LEU A 75 -12.59 12.60 22.06
CA LEU A 75 -11.95 11.42 21.49
C LEU A 75 -12.03 11.40 19.96
N LEU A 76 -13.15 11.89 19.40
CA LEU A 76 -13.37 12.08 17.96
C LEU A 76 -12.34 12.99 17.28
N VAL A 77 -11.85 14.03 17.95
CA VAL A 77 -10.81 14.93 17.41
C VAL A 77 -9.45 14.26 17.44
N ARG A 78 -9.19 13.38 18.41
CA ARG A 78 -7.96 12.56 18.47
C ARG A 78 -7.96 11.41 17.47
N LEU A 79 -9.12 10.81 17.20
CA LEU A 79 -9.25 9.73 16.21
C LEU A 79 -9.36 10.23 14.77
N ARG A 80 -9.69 11.51 14.55
CA ARG A 80 -9.81 12.08 13.20
C ARG A 80 -8.62 11.84 12.26
N PRO A 81 -7.35 12.00 12.68
CA PRO A 81 -6.21 11.66 11.82
C PRO A 81 -6.12 10.16 11.53
N TRP A 82 -6.46 9.31 12.50
CA TRP A 82 -6.43 7.85 12.33
C TRP A 82 -7.55 7.34 11.44
N LEU A 83 -8.76 7.91 11.54
CA LEU A 83 -9.88 7.64 10.64
C LEU A 83 -9.57 8.11 9.22
N ALA A 84 -8.94 9.29 9.06
CA ALA A 84 -8.51 9.76 7.75
C ALA A 84 -7.44 8.85 7.14
N LEU A 85 -6.46 8.40 7.92
CA LEU A 85 -5.45 7.44 7.48
C LEU A 85 -6.07 6.09 7.13
N GLY A 86 -6.95 5.56 7.98
CA GLY A 86 -7.67 4.30 7.75
C GLY A 86 -8.56 4.37 6.52
N ALA A 87 -9.26 5.49 6.29
CA ALA A 87 -10.05 5.72 5.09
C ALA A 87 -9.17 5.81 3.84
N MET A 88 -7.99 6.43 3.92
CA MET A 88 -7.05 6.50 2.81
C MET A 88 -6.50 5.12 2.46
N VAL A 89 -6.03 4.35 3.45
CA VAL A 89 -5.57 2.97 3.27
C VAL A 89 -6.69 2.09 2.74
N GLY A 90 -7.90 2.23 3.30
CA GLY A 90 -9.10 1.54 2.83
C GLY A 90 -9.41 1.85 1.37
N ALA A 91 -9.43 3.12 0.99
CA ALA A 91 -9.66 3.54 -0.40
C ALA A 91 -8.58 3.00 -1.34
N THR A 92 -7.29 3.04 -0.94
CA THR A 92 -6.20 2.46 -1.75
C THR A 92 -6.32 0.94 -1.88
N MET A 93 -6.70 0.24 -0.81
CA MET A 93 -6.98 -1.20 -0.82
C MET A 93 -8.18 -1.55 -1.70
N SER A 94 -9.25 -0.74 -1.68
CA SER A 94 -10.41 -0.94 -2.54
C SER A 94 -10.05 -0.78 -4.01
N VAL A 95 -9.27 0.26 -4.35
CA VAL A 95 -8.76 0.44 -5.73
C VAL A 95 -7.86 -0.74 -6.11
N ALA A 96 -6.94 -1.16 -5.24
CA ALA A 96 -6.06 -2.29 -5.50
C ALA A 96 -6.81 -3.63 -5.66
N ALA A 97 -7.89 -3.85 -4.91
CA ALA A 97 -8.74 -5.03 -5.05
C ALA A 97 -9.48 -5.04 -6.40
N VAL A 98 -9.98 -3.88 -6.85
CA VAL A 98 -10.57 -3.71 -8.18
C VAL A 98 -9.52 -3.89 -9.28
N THR A 99 -8.29 -3.39 -9.08
CA THR A 99 -7.15 -3.61 -9.98
C THR A 99 -6.82 -5.10 -10.12
N TYR A 100 -6.91 -5.87 -9.03
CA TYR A 100 -6.60 -7.31 -9.05
C TYR A 100 -7.69 -8.14 -9.74
N SER A 101 -8.96 -7.69 -9.67
CA SER A 101 -10.08 -8.32 -10.39
C SER A 101 -10.18 -7.91 -11.85
N ALA A 102 -9.35 -6.99 -12.34
CA ALA A 102 -9.46 -6.48 -13.70
C ALA A 102 -9.29 -7.61 -14.73
N GLY A 103 -10.28 -7.74 -15.61
CA GLY A 103 -10.29 -8.69 -16.72
C GLY A 103 -9.73 -8.11 -18.03
N PRO A 104 -9.51 -8.96 -19.05
CA PRO A 104 -9.09 -8.50 -20.37
C PRO A 104 -10.04 -7.42 -20.93
N GLY A 105 -9.48 -6.37 -21.52
CA GLY A 105 -10.24 -5.21 -22.04
C GLY A 105 -10.48 -4.09 -21.02
N GLU A 106 -10.16 -4.29 -19.74
CA GLU A 106 -10.27 -3.23 -18.72
C GLU A 106 -9.02 -2.34 -18.63
N VAL A 107 -9.20 -1.07 -18.26
CA VAL A 107 -8.14 -0.06 -18.16
C VAL A 107 -6.99 -0.47 -17.24
N LEU A 108 -7.30 -1.24 -16.19
CA LEU A 108 -6.33 -1.67 -15.18
C LEU A 108 -5.69 -3.03 -15.50
N TYR A 109 -6.11 -3.71 -16.55
CA TYR A 109 -5.57 -5.01 -16.93
C TYR A 109 -4.07 -4.97 -17.27
N PRO A 110 -3.54 -3.97 -18.01
CA PRO A 110 -2.09 -3.87 -18.24
C PRO A 110 -1.28 -3.75 -16.94
N LEU A 111 -1.85 -3.09 -15.92
CA LEU A 111 -1.21 -2.97 -14.60
C LEU A 111 -1.17 -4.31 -13.87
N LYS A 112 -2.25 -5.11 -13.94
CA LYS A 112 -2.26 -6.50 -13.45
C LYS A 112 -1.17 -7.33 -14.13
N ARG A 113 -1.07 -7.26 -15.46
CA ARG A 113 -0.03 -7.97 -16.24
C ARG A 113 1.38 -7.55 -15.83
N ALA A 114 1.63 -6.26 -15.62
CA ALA A 114 2.93 -5.76 -15.17
C ALA A 114 3.30 -6.21 -13.75
N ALA A 115 2.32 -6.29 -12.84
CA ALA A 115 2.55 -6.79 -11.49
C ALA A 115 2.92 -8.28 -11.51
N GLU A 116 2.19 -9.10 -12.28
CA GLU A 116 2.48 -10.52 -12.43
C GLU A 116 3.84 -10.79 -13.07
N SER A 117 4.20 -10.04 -14.13
CA SER A 117 5.50 -10.19 -14.79
C SER A 117 6.65 -9.85 -13.86
N THR A 118 6.52 -8.78 -13.07
CA THR A 118 7.51 -8.38 -12.06
C THR A 118 7.70 -9.48 -11.02
N LEU A 119 6.62 -10.08 -10.53
CA LEU A 119 6.70 -11.21 -9.60
C LEU A 119 7.43 -12.41 -10.21
N LEU A 120 7.18 -12.73 -11.48
CA LEU A 120 7.88 -13.81 -12.20
C LEU A 120 9.38 -13.52 -12.37
N THR A 121 9.75 -12.28 -12.70
CA THR A 121 11.15 -11.86 -12.83
C THR A 121 11.90 -11.89 -11.50
N LEU A 122 11.24 -11.48 -10.42
CA LEU A 122 11.83 -11.48 -9.07
C LEU A 122 11.92 -12.89 -8.45
N THR A 123 11.19 -13.86 -9.00
CA THR A 123 11.26 -15.24 -8.57
C THR A 123 12.63 -15.82 -8.92
N ARG A 124 13.42 -16.24 -7.93
CA ARG A 124 14.77 -16.77 -8.17
C ARG A 124 14.79 -18.27 -8.47
N SER A 125 13.92 -19.04 -7.82
CA SER A 125 13.88 -20.49 -7.97
C SER A 125 13.08 -20.88 -9.21
N GLU A 126 13.63 -21.74 -10.07
CA GLU A 126 12.91 -22.28 -11.24
C GLU A 126 11.64 -23.03 -10.83
N ALA A 127 11.69 -23.79 -9.74
CA ALA A 127 10.53 -24.54 -9.25
C ALA A 127 9.40 -23.61 -8.77
N GLU A 128 9.77 -22.49 -8.13
CA GLU A 128 8.84 -21.46 -7.69
C GLU A 128 8.30 -20.66 -8.89
N ARG A 129 9.13 -20.42 -9.91
CA ARG A 129 8.71 -19.76 -11.15
C ARG A 129 7.70 -20.60 -11.91
N ALA A 130 7.95 -21.90 -12.07
CA ALA A 130 7.00 -22.84 -12.68
C ALA A 130 5.67 -22.86 -11.91
N ASP A 131 5.71 -22.81 -10.57
CA ASP A 131 4.49 -22.74 -9.76
C ASP A 131 3.69 -21.45 -9.96
N ARG A 132 4.40 -20.31 -10.03
CA ARG A 132 3.76 -19.03 -10.35
C ARG A 132 3.21 -19.02 -11.76
N GLN A 133 3.90 -19.60 -12.75
CA GLN A 133 3.39 -19.72 -14.12
C GLN A 133 2.14 -20.59 -14.19
N MET A 134 2.07 -21.72 -13.47
CA MET A 134 0.85 -22.52 -13.34
C MET A 134 -0.29 -21.71 -12.71
N THR A 135 0.02 -20.84 -11.75
CA THR A 135 -0.97 -19.96 -11.11
C THR A 135 -1.48 -18.89 -12.10
N VAL A 136 -0.59 -18.28 -12.88
CA VAL A 136 -0.96 -17.33 -13.94
C VAL A 136 -1.83 -18.03 -15.00
N ALA A 137 -1.45 -19.21 -15.47
CA ALA A 137 -2.24 -19.99 -16.42
C ALA A 137 -3.66 -20.28 -15.88
N ARG A 138 -3.79 -20.66 -14.60
CA ARG A 138 -5.11 -20.81 -13.94
C ARG A 138 -5.91 -19.52 -13.96
N SER A 139 -5.28 -18.38 -13.70
CA SER A 139 -5.95 -17.07 -13.76
C SER A 139 -6.44 -16.78 -15.18
N ARG A 140 -5.63 -17.03 -16.21
CA ARG A 140 -6.03 -16.82 -17.61
C ARG A 140 -7.20 -17.72 -18.01
N ALA A 141 -7.20 -18.98 -17.60
CA ALA A 141 -8.33 -19.88 -17.81
C ALA A 141 -9.63 -19.36 -17.19
N ALA A 142 -9.54 -18.79 -15.98
CA ALA A 142 -10.69 -18.18 -15.30
C ALA A 142 -11.15 -16.88 -16.00
N GLU A 143 -10.21 -16.06 -16.46
CA GLU A 143 -10.51 -14.84 -17.22
C GLU A 143 -11.24 -15.15 -18.54
N ALA A 144 -10.78 -16.16 -19.29
CA ALA A 144 -11.47 -16.63 -20.49
C ALA A 144 -12.90 -17.12 -20.17
N ALA A 145 -13.07 -17.82 -19.04
CA ALA A 145 -14.38 -18.29 -18.58
C ALA A 145 -15.31 -17.15 -18.15
N GLU A 146 -14.78 -16.05 -17.61
CA GLU A 146 -15.55 -14.84 -17.30
C GLU A 146 -15.89 -14.05 -18.56
N LEU A 147 -14.94 -13.93 -19.51
CA LEU A 147 -15.20 -13.30 -20.81
C LEU A 147 -16.34 -13.98 -21.55
N LEU A 148 -16.45 -15.32 -21.50
CA LEU A 148 -17.59 -16.07 -22.04
C LEU A 148 -18.96 -15.61 -21.51
N LYS A 149 -19.02 -15.03 -20.32
CA LYS A 149 -20.24 -14.49 -19.71
C LYS A 149 -20.44 -13.00 -20.02
N ALA A 150 -19.37 -12.29 -20.34
CA ALA A 150 -19.42 -10.87 -20.66
C ALA A 150 -20.11 -10.63 -22.01
N ALA A 151 -20.72 -9.45 -22.13
CA ALA A 151 -21.36 -8.97 -23.36
C ALA A 151 -20.59 -7.76 -23.90
N THR A 152 -19.36 -7.99 -24.33
CA THR A 152 -18.51 -6.98 -24.99
C THR A 152 -18.41 -7.27 -26.49
N PRO A 153 -18.28 -6.24 -27.34
CA PRO A 153 -18.18 -6.42 -28.79
C PRO A 153 -16.91 -7.19 -29.19
N ASP A 154 -15.78 -6.94 -28.52
CA ASP A 154 -14.48 -7.54 -28.85
C ASP A 154 -14.23 -8.87 -28.10
N ARG A 155 -15.30 -9.49 -27.57
CA ARG A 155 -15.20 -10.64 -26.68
C ARG A 155 -14.49 -11.84 -27.30
N ALA A 156 -14.78 -12.14 -28.57
CA ALA A 156 -14.21 -13.32 -29.24
C ALA A 156 -12.69 -13.19 -29.38
N GLU A 157 -12.20 -12.01 -29.76
CA GLU A 157 -10.76 -11.72 -29.86
C GLU A 157 -10.08 -11.76 -28.49
N LEU A 158 -10.69 -11.14 -27.47
CA LEU A 158 -10.15 -11.15 -26.11
C LEU A 158 -10.09 -12.57 -25.52
N ILE A 159 -11.06 -13.43 -25.85
CA ILE A 159 -11.03 -14.85 -25.46
C ILE A 159 -9.84 -15.53 -26.12
N GLY A 160 -9.65 -15.36 -27.43
CA GLY A 160 -8.53 -15.96 -28.17
C GLY A 160 -7.18 -15.57 -27.58
N GLN A 161 -6.94 -14.27 -27.42
CA GLN A 161 -5.73 -13.76 -26.79
C GLN A 161 -5.50 -14.33 -25.38
N THR A 162 -6.58 -14.45 -24.58
CA THR A 162 -6.48 -15.00 -23.21
C THR A 162 -6.20 -16.50 -23.21
N LEU A 163 -6.74 -17.26 -24.17
CA LEU A 163 -6.47 -18.69 -24.34
C LEU A 163 -5.03 -18.93 -24.83
N GLU A 164 -4.52 -18.11 -25.74
CA GLU A 164 -3.12 -18.14 -26.19
C GLU A 164 -2.15 -17.79 -25.05
N ASP A 165 -2.49 -16.77 -24.26
CA ASP A 165 -1.76 -16.39 -23.05
C ASP A 165 -1.74 -17.55 -22.03
N MET A 166 -2.86 -18.24 -21.85
CA MET A 166 -2.95 -19.43 -21.00
C MET A 166 -2.09 -20.58 -21.53
N ASP A 167 -2.14 -20.86 -22.83
CA ASP A 167 -1.35 -21.93 -23.46
C ASP A 167 0.15 -21.66 -23.33
N SER A 168 0.60 -20.48 -23.76
CA SER A 168 2.01 -20.07 -23.69
C SER A 168 2.56 -20.11 -22.27
N THR A 169 1.82 -19.57 -21.28
CA THR A 169 2.24 -19.63 -19.86
C THR A 169 2.25 -21.05 -19.30
N THR A 170 1.32 -21.91 -19.74
CA THR A 170 1.32 -23.33 -19.39
C THR A 170 2.54 -24.05 -19.97
N ARG A 171 2.86 -23.84 -21.25
CA ARG A 171 4.05 -24.44 -21.88
C ARG A 171 5.33 -24.04 -21.15
N LEU A 172 5.48 -22.76 -20.79
CA LEU A 172 6.62 -22.29 -19.99
C LEU A 172 6.70 -22.96 -18.62
N ALA A 173 5.56 -23.16 -17.95
CA ALA A 173 5.51 -23.86 -16.67
C ALA A 173 5.91 -25.34 -16.80
N LEU A 174 5.50 -25.99 -17.90
CA LEU A 174 5.70 -27.42 -18.13
C LEU A 174 7.06 -27.75 -18.73
N GLU A 175 7.70 -26.81 -19.45
CA GLU A 175 9.02 -26.98 -20.06
C GLU A 175 10.08 -27.46 -19.05
N LYS A 176 9.95 -27.06 -17.79
CA LYS A 176 10.91 -27.40 -16.72
C LYS A 176 10.58 -28.72 -16.02
N VAL A 177 9.50 -29.40 -16.40
CA VAL A 177 9.11 -30.71 -15.86
C VAL A 177 9.95 -31.78 -16.55
N LYS A 178 11.02 -32.21 -15.88
CA LYS A 178 12.01 -33.18 -16.39
C LYS A 178 11.45 -34.56 -16.78
N GLN A 179 10.19 -34.89 -16.44
CA GLN A 179 9.57 -36.20 -16.70
C GLN A 179 8.08 -36.03 -17.06
N PRO A 180 7.72 -35.72 -18.32
CA PRO A 180 6.33 -35.57 -18.74
C PRO A 180 5.53 -36.87 -18.64
N THR A 181 6.18 -38.03 -18.79
CA THR A 181 5.54 -39.37 -18.65
C THR A 181 5.20 -39.73 -17.21
N LYS A 182 5.85 -39.10 -16.22
CA LYS A 182 5.54 -39.25 -14.80
C LYS A 182 5.62 -37.89 -14.09
N PRO A 183 4.69 -36.97 -14.38
CA PRO A 183 4.76 -35.62 -13.86
C PRO A 183 4.66 -35.63 -12.34
N PRO A 184 5.30 -34.68 -11.63
CA PRO A 184 5.09 -34.47 -10.21
C PRO A 184 3.60 -34.37 -9.88
N ALA A 185 3.19 -34.82 -8.69
CA ALA A 185 1.77 -34.85 -8.30
C ALA A 185 1.09 -33.47 -8.43
N LYS A 186 1.83 -32.39 -8.18
CA LYS A 186 1.37 -31.01 -8.34
C LYS A 186 1.04 -30.65 -9.79
N VAL A 187 1.90 -31.05 -10.74
CA VAL A 187 1.70 -30.84 -12.18
C VAL A 187 0.51 -31.65 -12.67
N ARG A 188 0.37 -32.91 -12.25
CA ARG A 188 -0.81 -33.73 -12.59
C ARG A 188 -2.10 -33.10 -12.10
N ARG A 189 -2.11 -32.59 -10.86
CA ARG A 189 -3.28 -31.91 -10.29
C ARG A 189 -3.62 -30.66 -11.09
N PHE A 190 -2.63 -29.81 -11.36
CA PHE A 190 -2.80 -28.63 -12.20
C PHE A 190 -3.39 -28.99 -13.57
N ALA A 191 -2.82 -29.99 -14.24
CA ALA A 191 -3.27 -30.46 -15.55
C ALA A 191 -4.74 -30.92 -15.54
N ARG A 192 -5.14 -31.74 -14.55
CA ARG A 192 -6.53 -32.19 -14.39
C ARG A 192 -7.50 -31.03 -14.13
N GLU A 193 -7.11 -30.07 -13.30
CA GLU A 193 -7.93 -28.89 -12.99
C GLU A 193 -8.10 -28.00 -14.23
N GLN A 194 -7.02 -27.71 -14.95
CA GLN A 194 -7.05 -26.93 -16.18
C GLN A 194 -7.89 -27.61 -17.26
N LYS A 195 -7.67 -28.92 -17.49
CA LYS A 195 -8.49 -29.74 -18.40
C LYS A 195 -9.98 -29.54 -18.12
N LYS A 196 -10.40 -29.74 -16.86
CA LYS A 196 -11.80 -29.61 -16.44
C LYS A 196 -12.38 -28.21 -16.69
N VAL A 197 -11.57 -27.16 -16.55
CA VAL A 197 -12.01 -25.78 -16.82
C VAL A 197 -12.17 -25.56 -18.31
N VAL A 198 -11.16 -25.92 -19.12
CA VAL A 198 -11.15 -25.69 -20.56
C VAL A 198 -12.18 -26.54 -21.29
N GLU A 199 -12.36 -27.81 -20.94
CA GLU A 199 -13.39 -28.69 -21.52
C GLU A 199 -14.80 -28.11 -21.40
N LYS A 200 -15.09 -27.41 -20.29
CA LYS A 200 -16.40 -26.74 -20.09
C LYS A 200 -16.57 -25.49 -20.96
N MET A 201 -15.47 -24.89 -21.40
CA MET A 201 -15.49 -23.70 -22.26
C MET A 201 -15.67 -24.09 -23.73
N VAL A 202 -15.01 -25.15 -24.20
CA VAL A 202 -15.07 -25.66 -25.59
C VAL A 202 -16.44 -25.53 -26.28
N PRO A 203 -17.56 -26.02 -25.70
CA PRO A 203 -18.87 -25.95 -26.38
C PRO A 203 -19.43 -24.52 -26.54
N LYS A 204 -18.89 -23.55 -25.81
CA LYS A 204 -19.31 -22.13 -25.82
C LYS A 204 -18.42 -21.24 -26.69
N LEU A 205 -17.31 -21.78 -27.18
CA LEU A 205 -16.35 -21.08 -28.04
C LEU A 205 -16.80 -21.12 -29.50
N ASP A 206 -16.47 -20.06 -30.24
CA ASP A 206 -16.51 -20.04 -31.70
C ASP A 206 -15.48 -21.01 -32.30
N ALA A 207 -15.46 -21.14 -33.64
CA ALA A 207 -14.62 -22.12 -34.31
C ALA A 207 -13.12 -21.91 -34.07
N GLU A 208 -12.66 -20.66 -34.13
CA GLU A 208 -11.25 -20.28 -33.97
C GLU A 208 -10.78 -20.52 -32.53
N ASN A 209 -11.50 -19.99 -31.55
CA ASN A 209 -11.15 -20.16 -30.14
C ASN A 209 -11.25 -21.62 -29.69
N ARG A 210 -12.13 -22.41 -30.31
CA ARG A 210 -12.26 -23.84 -30.05
C ARG A 210 -11.03 -24.63 -30.52
N GLU A 211 -10.42 -24.24 -31.63
CA GLU A 211 -9.18 -24.85 -32.11
C GLU A 211 -8.06 -24.67 -31.08
N ILE A 212 -7.85 -23.43 -30.61
CA ILE A 212 -6.87 -23.09 -29.56
C ILE A 212 -7.12 -23.92 -28.30
N ALA A 213 -8.38 -23.97 -27.83
CA ALA A 213 -8.74 -24.74 -26.64
C ALA A 213 -8.51 -26.26 -26.83
N THR A 214 -8.75 -26.78 -28.03
CA THR A 214 -8.55 -28.21 -28.33
C THR A 214 -7.08 -28.58 -28.41
N GLU A 215 -6.25 -27.72 -29.00
CA GLU A 215 -4.79 -27.88 -29.00
C GLU A 215 -4.25 -27.88 -27.57
N TYR A 216 -4.70 -26.93 -26.75
CA TYR A 216 -4.33 -26.86 -25.34
C TYR A 216 -4.72 -28.13 -24.57
N LEU A 217 -5.91 -28.67 -24.81
CA LEU A 217 -6.36 -29.92 -24.16
C LEU A 217 -5.47 -31.11 -24.53
N SER A 218 -5.02 -31.19 -25.78
CA SER A 218 -4.05 -32.19 -26.23
C SER A 218 -2.72 -32.07 -25.48
N LEU A 219 -2.22 -30.83 -25.30
CA LEU A 219 -1.01 -30.56 -24.52
C LEU A 219 -1.17 -31.03 -23.07
N ILE A 220 -2.25 -30.62 -22.40
CA ILE A 220 -2.40 -30.84 -20.95
C ILE A 220 -2.70 -32.32 -20.61
N ASP A 221 -3.28 -33.07 -21.54
CA ASP A 221 -3.59 -34.49 -21.38
C ASP A 221 -2.34 -35.35 -21.16
N GLY A 222 -1.24 -35.01 -21.82
CA GLY A 222 0.06 -35.65 -21.58
C GLY A 222 0.54 -35.53 -20.13
N TYR A 223 0.10 -34.49 -19.40
CA TYR A 223 0.53 -34.19 -18.04
C TYR A 223 -0.51 -34.54 -16.97
N ALA A 224 -1.77 -34.80 -17.34
CA ALA A 224 -2.80 -35.20 -16.39
C ALA A 224 -2.47 -36.58 -15.78
N GLY A 225 -1.83 -37.46 -16.54
CA GLY A 225 -1.58 -38.86 -16.17
C GLY A 225 -2.88 -39.68 -16.06
N PRO A 226 -2.80 -41.02 -15.93
CA PRO A 226 -4.00 -41.86 -15.80
C PRO A 226 -4.86 -41.34 -14.65
N ALA A 227 -6.18 -41.28 -14.87
CA ALA A 227 -7.13 -41.02 -13.80
C ALA A 227 -6.92 -42.14 -12.77
N GLY A 228 -6.36 -41.79 -11.61
CA GLY A 228 -6.25 -42.74 -10.52
C GLY A 228 -7.66 -43.07 -10.05
N ASN A 229 -8.02 -44.35 -10.10
CA ASN A 229 -9.14 -44.90 -9.34
C ASN A 229 -8.90 -44.70 -7.85
#